data_AF-A0AAN9P1X1-F1
#
_entry.id   AF-A0AAN9P1X1-F1
#
_cell.length_a   1.000
_cell.length_b   1.000
_cell.length_c   1.000
_cell.angle_alpha   90.00
_cell.angle_beta   90.00
_cell.angle_gamma   90.00
#
_symmetry.space_group_name_H-M   'P 1'
#
loop_
_entity.id
_entity.type
_entity.pdbx_description
1 polymer ?
#
loop_
_entity_poly.entity_id
_entity_poly.type
_entity_poly.pdbx_seq_one_letter_code
_entity_poly.pdbx_strand_id
1 'polypeptide(L)'
;MKTQTHQPKHLKTQLFSCGFFRHCAQTVLSPTGATLHSPPLPLTTPSPTPPPPPPPPRFFKPDQCESSTSSASSSSSTTSQSFTQWRFSLPSPSPTLPPTPQIHIQMHFPQPDPLPNLEELFHISELHLSTGSEPDQTNALHLLERSLVPNPPQNQPPCPPNLIRHVITNLRAKPSTKILFALCLSEANRRVAVEAGAVGAVVESATELDGAPAERALAALELMCTVAEGAEEVRAHALAVPVMVTMMGKTGARGKEYAIGVLAVVYGGVAVGEQQNAPPEEVARAVELALQGECSARGRRKGAQLLKMLQQLSETEAEAEAEDAN
;
A
#
# COMPACT_ATOMS: atom_id res chain seq x y z
N MET A 1 20.61 67.34 -15.78
CA MET A 1 20.32 66.56 -14.55
C MET A 1 21.00 65.20 -14.68
N LYS A 2 21.52 64.63 -13.59
CA LYS A 2 22.26 63.35 -13.62
C LYS A 2 21.30 62.16 -13.59
N THR A 3 21.49 61.20 -14.49
CA THR A 3 20.77 59.92 -14.52
C THR A 3 21.43 58.93 -13.56
N GLN A 4 20.63 58.25 -12.74
CA GLN A 4 21.12 57.18 -11.85
C GLN A 4 20.20 55.97 -11.95
N THR A 5 20.58 55.00 -12.78
CA THR A 5 19.91 53.71 -12.94
C THR A 5 20.44 52.72 -11.89
N HIS A 6 19.54 52.14 -11.10
CA HIS A 6 19.87 51.15 -10.09
C HIS A 6 19.80 49.73 -10.68
N GLN A 7 20.93 49.03 -10.76
CA GLN A 7 20.95 47.57 -11.02
C GLN A 7 20.69 46.78 -9.72
N PRO A 8 19.85 45.74 -9.73
CA PRO A 8 19.83 44.74 -8.67
C PRO A 8 21.03 43.80 -8.80
N LYS A 9 21.60 43.38 -7.67
CA LYS A 9 22.80 42.54 -7.63
C LYS A 9 22.44 41.05 -7.67
N HIS A 10 23.07 40.31 -8.57
CA HIS A 10 22.97 38.84 -8.64
C HIS A 10 23.38 38.20 -7.30
N LEU A 11 22.49 37.44 -6.68
CA LEU A 11 22.82 36.53 -5.59
C LEU A 11 23.25 35.18 -6.19
N LYS A 12 24.45 34.70 -5.82
CA LYS A 12 24.95 33.38 -6.24
C LYS A 12 24.30 32.29 -5.40
N THR A 13 23.32 31.58 -5.97
CA THR A 13 22.80 30.33 -5.39
C THR A 13 23.86 29.25 -5.50
N GLN A 14 24.19 28.59 -4.38
CA GLN A 14 25.18 27.51 -4.34
C GLN A 14 24.54 26.20 -4.84
N LEU A 15 25.13 25.59 -5.87
CA LEU A 15 24.71 24.29 -6.39
C LEU A 15 25.19 23.17 -5.46
N PHE A 16 24.25 22.51 -4.77
CA PHE A 16 24.54 21.27 -4.04
C PHE A 16 24.57 20.07 -5.01
N SER A 17 25.72 19.85 -5.63
CA SER A 17 26.01 18.59 -6.34
C SER A 17 26.50 17.54 -5.35
N CYS A 18 25.70 16.48 -5.12
CA CYS A 18 26.13 15.29 -4.38
C CYS A 18 26.03 14.06 -5.28
N GLY A 19 27.19 13.57 -5.75
CA GLY A 19 27.24 12.41 -6.65
C GLY A 19 27.16 11.09 -5.89
N PHE A 20 26.26 10.19 -6.34
CA PHE A 20 26.10 8.85 -5.75
C PHE A 20 26.33 7.70 -6.75
N PHE A 21 27.14 7.92 -7.80
CA PHE A 21 27.52 6.89 -8.76
C PHE A 21 28.99 7.00 -9.19
N ARG A 22 29.93 6.39 -8.44
CA ARG A 22 31.08 5.66 -9.04
C ARG A 22 32.00 4.93 -8.06
N HIS A 23 32.47 3.77 -8.54
CA HIS A 23 33.60 2.93 -8.10
C HIS A 23 33.39 1.93 -6.94
N CYS A 24 33.31 0.65 -7.33
CA CYS A 24 34.11 -0.41 -6.71
C CYS A 24 34.37 -1.55 -7.70
N ALA A 25 35.26 -1.32 -8.67
CA ALA A 25 35.75 -2.36 -9.57
C ALA A 25 37.18 -2.03 -10.04
N GLN A 26 38.18 -2.51 -9.30
CA GLN A 26 39.51 -2.88 -9.80
C GLN A 26 40.31 -3.56 -8.69
N THR A 27 41.04 -4.61 -9.07
CA THR A 27 41.79 -5.50 -8.17
C THR A 27 43.29 -5.32 -8.41
N VAL A 28 44.11 -5.78 -7.44
CA VAL A 28 45.57 -6.02 -7.52
C VAL A 28 46.45 -4.78 -7.33
N LEU A 29 47.10 -4.71 -6.15
CA LEU A 29 48.54 -4.93 -6.00
C LEU A 29 48.92 -5.00 -4.50
N SER A 30 49.65 -6.03 -4.10
CA SER A 30 50.25 -6.14 -2.76
C SER A 30 51.61 -5.44 -2.69
N PRO A 31 52.04 -5.02 -1.49
CA PRO A 31 53.40 -5.37 -1.07
C PRO A 31 53.50 -5.99 0.33
N THR A 32 54.59 -6.73 0.51
CA THR A 32 54.97 -7.59 1.64
C THR A 32 55.33 -6.82 2.92
N GLY A 33 55.05 -7.38 4.11
CA GLY A 33 55.77 -6.99 5.34
C GLY A 33 55.25 -7.53 6.68
N ALA A 34 56.17 -8.13 7.45
CA ALA A 34 56.12 -8.40 8.91
C ALA A 34 55.22 -9.53 9.46
N THR A 35 55.92 -10.54 9.99
CA THR A 35 55.47 -11.69 10.78
C THR A 35 54.98 -11.30 12.18
N LEU A 36 53.94 -11.98 12.72
CA LEU A 36 53.93 -12.47 14.11
C LEU A 36 52.81 -13.52 14.35
N HIS A 37 53.07 -14.43 15.28
CA HIS A 37 52.31 -15.66 15.57
C HIS A 37 50.85 -15.48 16.03
N SER A 38 50.00 -16.46 15.70
CA SER A 38 48.81 -16.84 16.48
C SER A 38 48.42 -18.33 16.22
N PRO A 39 47.83 -19.05 17.20
CA PRO A 39 47.66 -20.50 17.15
C PRO A 39 46.39 -20.97 16.40
N PRO A 40 46.29 -22.25 15.99
CA PRO A 40 45.16 -22.76 15.22
C PRO A 40 43.92 -23.06 16.08
N LEU A 41 42.75 -22.67 15.58
CA LEU A 41 41.44 -23.14 16.08
C LEU A 41 40.98 -24.39 15.29
N PRO A 42 40.21 -25.31 15.91
CA PRO A 42 39.90 -26.61 15.33
C PRO A 42 38.82 -26.56 14.23
N LEU A 43 38.90 -27.51 13.30
CA LEU A 43 37.92 -27.68 12.22
C LEU A 43 36.52 -28.01 12.77
N THR A 44 35.52 -27.22 12.37
CA THR A 44 34.11 -27.60 12.49
C THR A 44 33.64 -28.25 11.19
N THR A 45 32.94 -29.39 11.34
CA THR A 45 32.38 -30.17 10.24
C THR A 45 31.15 -29.49 9.62
N PRO A 46 30.89 -29.67 8.31
CA PRO A 46 29.68 -29.14 7.67
C PRO A 46 28.44 -29.92 8.13
N SER A 47 27.40 -29.19 8.54
CA SER A 47 26.06 -29.75 8.80
C SER A 47 25.34 -30.10 7.50
N PRO A 48 24.55 -31.18 7.45
CA PRO A 48 23.82 -31.58 6.24
C PRO A 48 22.65 -30.63 5.95
N THR A 49 22.46 -30.33 4.67
CA THR A 49 21.33 -29.53 4.16
C THR A 49 19.99 -30.27 4.30
N PRO A 50 18.89 -29.58 4.65
CA PRO A 50 17.56 -30.20 4.70
C PRO A 50 17.02 -30.56 3.31
N PRO A 51 16.20 -31.61 3.18
CA PRO A 51 15.61 -32.03 1.91
C PRO A 51 14.50 -31.07 1.42
N PRO A 52 14.22 -31.03 0.10
CA PRO A 52 13.18 -30.17 -0.48
C PRO A 52 11.75 -30.63 -0.11
N PRO A 53 10.77 -29.71 -0.08
CA PRO A 53 9.38 -30.04 0.21
C PRO A 53 8.70 -30.83 -0.92
N PRO A 54 7.70 -31.68 -0.60
CA PRO A 54 6.99 -32.47 -1.61
C PRO A 54 6.05 -31.63 -2.49
N PRO A 55 5.77 -32.07 -3.73
CA PRO A 55 4.88 -31.36 -4.64
C PRO A 55 3.40 -31.42 -4.20
N PRO A 56 2.57 -30.41 -4.54
CA PRO A 56 1.16 -30.39 -4.19
C PRO A 56 0.35 -31.45 -4.96
N PRO A 57 -0.75 -31.98 -4.38
CA PRO A 57 -1.58 -33.00 -5.01
C PRO A 57 -2.32 -32.47 -6.24
N ARG A 58 -2.39 -33.30 -7.29
CA ARG A 58 -3.15 -33.00 -8.51
C ARG A 58 -4.65 -33.13 -8.25
N PHE A 59 -5.41 -32.04 -8.42
CA PHE A 59 -6.86 -32.10 -8.48
C PHE A 59 -7.32 -32.78 -9.78
N PHE A 60 -7.96 -33.94 -9.67
CA PHE A 60 -8.72 -34.53 -10.77
C PHE A 60 -10.12 -33.92 -10.82
N LYS A 61 -10.58 -33.58 -12.03
CA LYS A 61 -11.97 -33.20 -12.31
C LYS A 61 -12.86 -34.46 -12.24
N PRO A 62 -14.07 -34.37 -11.67
CA PRO A 62 -15.09 -35.39 -11.84
C PRO A 62 -15.96 -35.09 -13.07
N ASP A 63 -16.03 -36.05 -14.00
CA ASP A 63 -17.13 -36.13 -14.98
C ASP A 63 -18.00 -37.37 -14.64
N GLN A 64 -19.28 -37.27 -14.98
CA GLN A 64 -20.34 -38.17 -14.53
C GLN A 64 -20.47 -39.42 -15.43
N CYS A 65 -20.96 -40.55 -14.90
CA CYS A 65 -22.33 -41.01 -15.19
C CYS A 65 -22.71 -42.39 -14.59
N GLU A 66 -23.91 -42.41 -14.01
CA GLU A 66 -24.98 -43.44 -14.09
C GLU A 66 -24.86 -44.90 -13.61
N SER A 67 -26.04 -45.39 -13.21
CA SER A 67 -26.52 -46.79 -13.17
C SER A 67 -26.34 -47.66 -11.90
N SER A 68 -27.32 -47.50 -11.00
CA SER A 68 -28.28 -48.55 -10.60
C SER A 68 -27.89 -49.80 -9.76
N THR A 69 -28.83 -50.12 -8.85
CA THR A 69 -29.16 -51.43 -8.22
C THR A 69 -28.61 -51.80 -6.81
N SER A 70 -29.57 -51.89 -5.89
CA SER A 70 -29.81 -52.94 -4.85
C SER A 70 -28.75 -53.37 -3.81
N SER A 71 -29.13 -53.10 -2.55
CA SER A 71 -29.17 -54.01 -1.37
C SER A 71 -27.90 -54.59 -0.71
N ALA A 72 -27.82 -54.27 0.59
CA ALA A 72 -27.51 -55.17 1.73
C ALA A 72 -26.05 -55.55 2.10
N SER A 73 -25.69 -55.09 3.31
CA SER A 73 -25.04 -55.86 4.39
C SER A 73 -23.54 -56.21 4.38
N SER A 74 -22.80 -55.36 5.10
CA SER A 74 -22.03 -55.70 6.32
C SER A 74 -20.54 -56.09 6.28
N SER A 75 -19.83 -55.52 7.27
CA SER A 75 -18.57 -55.97 7.91
C SER A 75 -17.25 -55.76 7.15
N SER A 76 -16.12 -55.38 7.77
CA SER A 76 -15.83 -54.89 9.14
C SER A 76 -14.39 -54.33 9.23
N SER A 77 -14.16 -53.37 10.15
CA SER A 77 -12.90 -53.07 10.91
C SER A 77 -11.56 -52.91 10.14
N THR A 78 -10.63 -51.97 10.41
CA THR A 78 -10.34 -51.05 11.54
C THR A 78 -9.44 -49.89 10.98
N THR A 79 -8.98 -48.81 11.63
CA THR A 79 -8.82 -48.43 13.05
C THR A 79 -8.79 -46.89 13.23
N SER A 80 -9.09 -46.44 14.46
CA SER A 80 -8.55 -45.34 15.30
C SER A 80 -7.45 -44.39 14.74
N GLN A 81 -7.33 -43.09 15.07
CA GLN A 81 -7.68 -42.27 16.27
C GLN A 81 -7.95 -40.80 15.82
N SER A 82 -9.12 -40.16 16.05
CA SER A 82 -9.63 -39.47 17.27
C SER A 82 -8.92 -38.17 17.71
N PHE A 83 -9.65 -37.03 17.67
CA PHE A 83 -9.47 -35.91 18.60
C PHE A 83 -10.85 -35.46 19.13
N THR A 84 -10.89 -34.99 20.38
CA THR A 84 -12.06 -35.05 21.27
C THR A 84 -13.16 -34.01 20.99
N GLN A 85 -14.40 -34.48 20.78
CA GLN A 85 -15.60 -33.72 21.16
C GLN A 85 -16.08 -34.20 22.54
N TRP A 86 -16.19 -33.30 23.51
CA TRP A 86 -16.92 -33.58 24.75
C TRP A 86 -18.41 -33.42 24.49
N ARG A 87 -19.17 -34.52 24.52
CA ARG A 87 -20.63 -34.51 24.65
C ARG A 87 -21.02 -35.14 25.97
N PHE A 88 -21.77 -34.41 26.78
CA PHE A 88 -22.49 -34.96 27.92
C PHE A 88 -23.86 -35.46 27.45
N SER A 89 -24.19 -36.71 27.76
CA SER A 89 -25.52 -37.27 27.50
C SER A 89 -26.39 -37.15 28.76
N LEU A 90 -27.50 -36.42 28.65
CA LEU A 90 -28.57 -36.41 29.65
C LEU A 90 -29.47 -37.65 29.47
N PRO A 91 -29.86 -38.35 30.54
CA PRO A 91 -30.89 -39.37 30.51
C PRO A 91 -32.30 -38.77 30.71
N SER A 92 -33.32 -39.49 30.24
CA SER A 92 -34.76 -39.15 30.30
C SER A 92 -35.57 -40.46 30.10
N PRO A 93 -36.85 -40.61 30.54
CA PRO A 93 -37.70 -39.72 31.35
C PRO A 93 -38.39 -40.36 32.61
N SER A 94 -38.92 -39.49 33.50
CA SER A 94 -40.17 -39.67 34.30
C SER A 94 -40.22 -40.71 35.46
N PRO A 95 -41.19 -40.62 36.43
CA PRO A 95 -42.39 -39.76 36.47
C PRO A 95 -42.69 -38.96 37.78
N THR A 96 -43.66 -38.03 37.66
CA THR A 96 -44.60 -37.45 38.68
C THR A 96 -44.08 -36.68 39.90
N LEU A 97 -44.49 -35.40 40.01
CA LEU A 97 -44.96 -34.64 41.20
C LEU A 97 -45.48 -33.24 40.73
N PRO A 98 -46.21 -32.43 41.54
CA PRO A 98 -47.22 -31.47 41.07
C PRO A 98 -46.68 -30.10 40.56
N PRO A 99 -47.51 -29.27 39.88
CA PRO A 99 -47.06 -28.03 39.28
C PRO A 99 -46.81 -26.89 40.29
N THR A 100 -45.54 -26.55 40.48
CA THR A 100 -45.10 -25.28 41.10
C THR A 100 -45.09 -24.18 40.03
N PRO A 101 -45.56 -22.94 40.32
CA PRO A 101 -45.58 -21.87 39.32
C PRO A 101 -44.17 -21.49 38.87
N GLN A 102 -43.89 -21.62 37.58
CA GLN A 102 -42.60 -21.23 37.01
C GLN A 102 -42.51 -19.70 36.88
N ILE A 103 -41.67 -19.08 37.70
CA ILE A 103 -41.19 -17.71 37.44
C ILE A 103 -40.24 -17.79 36.25
N HIS A 104 -40.69 -17.28 35.12
CA HIS A 104 -39.94 -17.32 33.86
C HIS A 104 -38.84 -16.24 33.87
N ILE A 105 -37.69 -16.52 34.48
CA ILE A 105 -36.52 -15.63 34.38
C ILE A 105 -35.97 -15.72 32.96
N GLN A 106 -36.39 -14.77 32.14
CA GLN A 106 -35.93 -14.61 30.76
C GLN A 106 -34.48 -14.09 30.79
N MET A 107 -33.52 -15.01 30.69
CA MET A 107 -32.11 -14.69 30.50
C MET A 107 -31.92 -14.01 29.14
N HIS A 108 -32.02 -12.69 29.13
CA HIS A 108 -31.72 -11.86 27.98
C HIS A 108 -30.21 -11.94 27.72
N PHE A 109 -29.79 -12.76 26.75
CA PHE A 109 -28.48 -12.56 26.14
C PHE A 109 -28.50 -11.16 25.52
N PRO A 110 -27.55 -10.26 25.84
CA PRO A 110 -27.38 -9.05 25.07
C PRO A 110 -27.17 -9.45 23.62
N GLN A 111 -28.05 -9.01 22.72
CA GLN A 111 -27.68 -9.01 21.31
C GLN A 111 -26.43 -8.14 21.19
N PRO A 112 -25.39 -8.53 20.44
CA PRO A 112 -24.33 -7.60 20.10
C PRO A 112 -25.01 -6.40 19.44
N ASP A 113 -24.73 -5.19 19.94
CA ASP A 113 -25.35 -3.97 19.43
C ASP A 113 -25.23 -3.94 17.90
N PRO A 114 -26.29 -3.57 17.17
CA PRO A 114 -26.21 -3.46 15.72
C PRO A 114 -25.06 -2.52 15.39
N LEU A 115 -24.11 -2.98 14.58
CA LEU A 115 -22.97 -2.17 14.17
C LEU A 115 -23.51 -0.83 13.63
N PRO A 116 -22.98 0.32 14.09
CA PRO A 116 -23.45 1.62 13.63
C PRO A 116 -23.41 1.65 12.11
N ASN A 117 -24.40 2.31 11.51
CA ASN A 117 -24.37 2.50 10.07
C ASN A 117 -23.12 3.32 9.69
N LEU A 118 -22.63 3.21 8.45
CA LEU A 118 -21.31 3.76 8.10
C LEU A 118 -21.21 5.30 8.28
N GLU A 119 -22.33 6.01 8.15
CA GLU A 119 -22.43 7.46 8.36
C GLU A 119 -22.30 7.82 9.85
N GLU A 120 -23.04 7.13 10.72
CA GLU A 120 -22.94 7.22 12.17
C GLU A 120 -21.53 6.85 12.67
N LEU A 121 -20.94 5.79 12.12
CA LEU A 121 -19.57 5.38 12.43
C LEU A 121 -18.56 6.47 12.05
N PHE A 122 -18.70 7.11 10.88
CA PHE A 122 -17.84 8.21 10.49
C PHE A 122 -17.95 9.39 11.47
N HIS A 123 -19.17 9.77 11.86
CA HIS A 123 -19.38 10.87 12.79
C HIS A 123 -18.83 10.60 14.20
N ILE A 124 -19.09 9.42 14.76
CA ILE A 124 -18.53 8.99 16.05
C ILE A 124 -17.00 8.95 15.98
N SER A 125 -16.44 8.44 14.89
CA SER A 125 -14.97 8.38 14.72
C SER A 125 -14.34 9.76 14.58
N GLU A 126 -14.98 10.70 13.89
CA GLU A 126 -14.52 12.10 13.79
C GLU A 126 -14.46 12.77 15.18
N LEU A 127 -15.47 12.54 16.02
CA LEU A 127 -15.52 13.05 17.39
C LEU A 127 -14.44 12.41 18.29
N HIS A 128 -14.27 11.08 18.21
CA HIS A 128 -13.26 10.37 18.98
C HIS A 128 -11.83 10.73 18.55
N LEU A 129 -11.60 10.98 17.27
CA LEU A 129 -10.28 11.38 16.76
C LEU A 129 -9.92 12.84 17.09
N SER A 130 -10.90 13.72 17.26
CA SER A 130 -10.69 15.14 17.56
C SER A 130 -10.68 15.47 19.06
N THR A 131 -11.46 14.75 19.88
CA THR A 131 -11.62 15.04 21.32
C THR A 131 -11.28 13.89 22.26
N GLY A 132 -11.13 12.67 21.73
CA GLY A 132 -10.84 11.48 22.51
C GLY A 132 -9.38 11.41 22.97
N SER A 133 -9.13 10.62 24.00
CA SER A 133 -7.77 10.31 24.45
C SER A 133 -7.06 9.37 23.46
N GLU A 134 -5.73 9.28 23.50
CA GLU A 134 -4.93 8.37 22.67
C GLU A 134 -5.51 6.94 22.49
N PRO A 135 -5.98 6.23 23.54
CA PRO A 135 -6.64 4.94 23.36
C PRO A 135 -7.99 5.05 22.64
N ASP A 136 -8.77 6.12 22.82
CA ASP A 136 -10.04 6.33 22.11
C ASP A 136 -9.80 6.58 20.61
N GLN A 137 -8.78 7.38 20.28
CA GLN A 137 -8.33 7.62 18.90
C GLN A 137 -7.87 6.32 18.24
N THR A 138 -7.06 5.53 18.95
CA THR A 138 -6.59 4.20 18.50
C THR A 138 -7.76 3.23 18.28
N ASN A 139 -8.73 3.21 19.20
CA ASN A 139 -9.94 2.41 19.10
C ASN A 139 -10.81 2.84 17.90
N ALA A 140 -10.95 4.15 17.66
CA ALA A 140 -11.68 4.67 16.51
C ALA A 140 -11.04 4.26 15.17
N LEU A 141 -9.71 4.37 15.04
CA LEU A 141 -8.99 3.87 13.86
C LEU A 141 -9.20 2.35 13.66
N HIS A 142 -9.14 1.53 14.71
CA HIS A 142 -9.38 0.11 14.57
C HIS A 142 -10.85 -0.24 14.26
N LEU A 143 -11.81 0.55 14.73
CA LEU A 143 -13.23 0.36 14.39
C LEU A 143 -13.49 0.71 12.93
N LEU A 144 -12.95 1.83 12.44
CA LEU A 144 -12.96 2.20 11.01
C LEU A 144 -12.32 1.12 10.13
N GLU A 145 -11.13 0.63 10.52
CA GLU A 145 -10.45 -0.45 9.80
C GLU A 145 -11.34 -1.68 9.67
N ARG A 146 -11.96 -2.14 10.76
CA ARG A 146 -12.81 -3.33 10.78
C ARG A 146 -14.10 -3.19 9.97
N SER A 147 -14.63 -1.98 9.84
CA SER A 147 -15.87 -1.71 9.08
C SER A 147 -15.62 -1.44 7.59
N LEU A 148 -14.43 -0.95 7.23
CA LEU A 148 -14.04 -0.64 5.84
C LEU A 148 -13.21 -1.73 5.15
N VAL A 149 -12.66 -2.71 5.88
CA VAL A 149 -11.65 -3.66 5.37
C VAL A 149 -12.01 -5.09 5.83
N PRO A 150 -11.92 -6.13 4.97
CA PRO A 150 -11.36 -6.13 3.61
C PRO A 150 -12.31 -5.66 2.50
N ASN A 151 -13.61 -5.60 2.77
CA ASN A 151 -14.65 -5.37 1.76
C ASN A 151 -15.39 -4.07 2.09
N PRO A 152 -14.88 -2.90 1.68
CA PRO A 152 -15.58 -1.64 1.90
C PRO A 152 -16.93 -1.65 1.17
N PRO A 153 -18.00 -1.07 1.76
CA PRO A 153 -19.27 -0.91 1.06
C PRO A 153 -19.08 -0.15 -0.26
N GLN A 154 -19.79 -0.57 -1.32
CA GLN A 154 -19.69 0.07 -2.64
C GLN A 154 -20.25 1.49 -2.64
N ASN A 155 -21.38 1.70 -1.94
CA ASN A 155 -21.99 3.00 -1.74
C ASN A 155 -21.63 3.50 -0.33
N GLN A 156 -20.43 4.07 -0.18
CA GLN A 156 -20.07 4.76 1.06
C GLN A 156 -20.79 6.13 1.12
N PRO A 157 -21.26 6.58 2.30
CA PRO A 157 -21.66 7.96 2.46
C PRO A 157 -20.43 8.88 2.26
N PRO A 158 -20.63 10.17 1.95
CA PRO A 158 -19.56 11.15 1.94
C PRO A 158 -18.83 11.16 3.29
N CYS A 159 -17.53 10.92 3.25
CA CYS A 159 -16.69 10.92 4.44
C CYS A 159 -16.54 12.37 4.97
N PRO A 160 -16.65 12.63 6.28
CA PRO A 160 -16.38 13.96 6.83
C PRO A 160 -14.93 14.41 6.54
N PRO A 161 -14.69 15.66 6.08
CA PRO A 161 -13.34 16.12 5.75
C PRO A 161 -12.36 16.03 6.93
N ASN A 162 -12.81 16.30 8.17
CA ASN A 162 -11.91 16.19 9.32
C ASN A 162 -11.60 14.73 9.67
N LEU A 163 -12.51 13.78 9.41
CA LEU A 163 -12.20 12.36 9.56
C LEU A 163 -11.00 11.97 8.68
N ILE A 164 -10.98 12.43 7.43
CA ILE A 164 -9.81 12.21 6.55
C ILE A 164 -8.57 12.93 7.10
N ARG A 165 -8.69 14.18 7.59
CA ARG A 165 -7.55 14.91 8.21
C ARG A 165 -6.91 14.11 9.35
N HIS A 166 -7.69 13.55 10.27
CA HIS A 166 -7.17 12.72 11.37
C HIS A 166 -6.59 11.38 10.88
N VAL A 167 -7.09 10.82 9.78
CA VAL A 167 -6.50 9.62 9.17
C VAL A 167 -5.14 9.95 8.54
N ILE A 168 -4.99 11.10 7.86
CA ILE A 168 -3.73 11.46 7.19
C ILE A 168 -2.63 11.93 8.17
N THR A 169 -2.97 12.59 9.28
CA THR A 169 -2.00 12.85 10.36
C THR A 169 -1.46 11.56 11.00
N ASN A 170 -2.20 10.45 10.84
CA ASN A 170 -1.88 9.15 11.41
C ASN A 170 -1.38 8.12 10.37
N LEU A 171 -0.91 8.51 9.18
CA LEU A 171 -0.51 7.56 8.11
C LEU A 171 0.52 6.50 8.54
N ARG A 172 1.41 6.83 9.49
CA ARG A 172 2.39 5.90 10.08
C ARG A 172 1.76 4.80 10.94
N ALA A 173 0.53 5.00 11.43
CA ALA A 173 -0.22 3.98 12.16
C ALA A 173 -0.75 2.91 11.20
N LYS A 174 -0.64 1.64 11.61
CA LYS A 174 -1.02 0.45 10.81
C LYS A 174 -2.43 0.50 10.18
N PRO A 175 -3.50 0.97 10.84
CA PRO A 175 -4.83 1.03 10.22
C PRO A 175 -4.97 2.13 9.16
N SER A 176 -4.30 3.28 9.33
CA SER A 176 -4.59 4.52 8.59
C SER A 176 -4.41 4.39 7.08
N THR A 177 -3.33 3.77 6.60
CA THR A 177 -3.14 3.52 5.15
C THR A 177 -4.20 2.57 4.57
N LYS A 178 -4.80 1.68 5.38
CA LYS A 178 -5.90 0.83 4.94
C LYS A 178 -7.21 1.61 4.88
N ILE A 179 -7.48 2.45 5.87
CA ILE A 179 -8.66 3.32 5.95
C ILE A 179 -8.66 4.28 4.77
N LEU A 180 -7.58 5.05 4.56
CA LEU A 180 -7.47 6.00 3.45
C LEU A 180 -7.67 5.31 2.10
N PHE A 181 -7.02 4.17 1.87
CA PHE A 181 -7.21 3.40 0.64
C PHE A 181 -8.66 2.93 0.47
N ALA A 182 -9.29 2.40 1.52
CA ALA A 182 -10.67 1.93 1.49
C ALA A 182 -11.70 3.07 1.26
N LEU A 183 -11.44 4.27 1.79
CA LEU A 183 -12.23 5.47 1.52
C LEU A 183 -12.09 5.88 0.04
N CYS A 184 -10.86 6.00 -0.48
CA CYS A 184 -10.61 6.42 -1.87
C CYS A 184 -11.10 5.43 -2.95
N LEU A 185 -11.50 4.21 -2.60
CA LEU A 185 -12.21 3.32 -3.53
C LEU A 185 -13.56 3.93 -3.95
N SER A 186 -14.28 4.57 -3.01
CA SER A 186 -15.48 5.35 -3.31
C SER A 186 -15.10 6.66 -4.02
N GLU A 187 -15.64 6.88 -5.21
CA GLU A 187 -15.35 8.08 -6.02
C GLU A 187 -15.75 9.38 -5.30
N ALA A 188 -16.89 9.38 -4.61
CA ALA A 188 -17.36 10.51 -3.81
C ALA A 188 -16.35 10.93 -2.73
N ASN A 189 -15.59 9.97 -2.18
CA ASN A 189 -14.62 10.23 -1.11
C ASN A 189 -13.24 10.65 -1.65
N ARG A 190 -12.93 10.45 -2.94
CA ARG A 190 -11.66 10.88 -3.54
C ARG A 190 -11.52 12.40 -3.53
N ARG A 191 -12.59 13.12 -3.91
CA ARG A 191 -12.59 14.59 -3.92
C ARG A 191 -12.46 15.16 -2.51
N VAL A 192 -13.18 14.58 -1.54
CA VAL A 192 -13.06 14.96 -0.13
C VAL A 192 -11.64 14.70 0.40
N ALA A 193 -10.98 13.63 -0.04
CA ALA A 193 -9.59 13.35 0.35
C ALA A 193 -8.61 14.39 -0.19
N VAL A 194 -8.77 14.83 -1.44
CA VAL A 194 -8.01 15.95 -2.02
C VAL A 194 -8.27 17.24 -1.24
N GLU A 195 -9.54 17.62 -1.02
CA GLU A 195 -9.93 18.82 -0.23
C GLU A 195 -9.49 18.76 1.26
N ALA A 196 -9.17 17.57 1.76
CA ALA A 196 -8.61 17.36 3.09
C ALA A 196 -7.06 17.47 3.14
N GLY A 197 -6.38 17.62 2.00
CA GLY A 197 -4.91 17.67 1.89
C GLY A 197 -4.23 16.31 1.87
N ALA A 198 -4.95 15.23 1.52
CA ALA A 198 -4.40 13.88 1.56
C ALA A 198 -3.34 13.60 0.49
N VAL A 199 -3.33 14.36 -0.62
CA VAL A 199 -2.31 14.26 -1.68
C VAL A 199 -0.93 14.63 -1.12
N GLY A 200 -0.77 15.87 -0.61
CA GLY A 200 0.48 16.30 0.01
C GLY A 200 0.92 15.38 1.16
N ALA A 201 0.01 15.07 2.10
CA ALA A 201 0.33 14.22 3.25
C ALA A 201 0.84 12.82 2.86
N VAL A 202 0.30 12.22 1.78
CA VAL A 202 0.80 10.94 1.26
C VAL A 202 2.17 11.10 0.59
N VAL A 203 2.38 12.14 -0.23
CA VAL A 203 3.68 12.37 -0.88
C VAL A 203 4.78 12.61 0.16
N GLU A 204 4.52 13.42 1.18
CA GLU A 204 5.47 13.73 2.26
C GLU A 204 5.78 12.51 3.14
N SER A 205 4.80 11.64 3.40
CA SER A 205 4.97 10.46 4.28
C SER A 205 5.45 9.19 3.55
N ALA A 206 5.37 9.12 2.21
CA ALA A 206 5.51 7.85 1.48
C ALA A 206 6.86 7.15 1.70
N THR A 207 7.97 7.89 1.78
CA THR A 207 9.32 7.34 1.93
C THR A 207 9.55 6.69 3.30
N GLU A 208 8.73 7.02 4.29
CA GLU A 208 8.76 6.47 5.66
C GLU A 208 7.92 5.20 5.80
N LEU A 209 7.11 4.87 4.79
CA LEU A 209 6.28 3.68 4.75
C LEU A 209 7.01 2.53 4.04
N ASP A 210 6.77 1.31 4.49
CA ASP A 210 7.39 0.10 3.97
C ASP A 210 6.36 -0.99 3.67
N GLY A 211 6.61 -1.79 2.63
CA GLY A 211 5.76 -2.90 2.22
C GLY A 211 4.31 -2.49 1.95
N ALA A 212 3.35 -3.28 2.43
CA ALA A 212 1.93 -3.10 2.11
C ALA A 212 1.31 -1.74 2.54
N PRO A 213 1.69 -1.10 3.68
CA PRO A 213 1.36 0.30 3.95
C PRO A 213 1.74 1.27 2.83
N ALA A 214 2.98 1.20 2.31
CA ALA A 214 3.44 2.05 1.22
C ALA A 214 2.64 1.78 -0.07
N GLU A 215 2.42 0.51 -0.42
CA GLU A 215 1.62 0.15 -1.60
C GLU A 215 0.18 0.69 -1.52
N ARG A 216 -0.45 0.69 -0.34
CA ARG A 216 -1.81 1.25 -0.15
C ARG A 216 -1.83 2.77 -0.21
N ALA A 217 -0.83 3.45 0.36
CA ALA A 217 -0.72 4.89 0.29
C ALA A 217 -0.55 5.36 -1.17
N LEU A 218 0.33 4.72 -1.94
CA LEU A 218 0.51 5.00 -3.37
C LEU A 218 -0.73 4.64 -4.21
N ALA A 219 -1.43 3.55 -3.88
CA ALA A 219 -2.70 3.23 -4.53
C ALA A 219 -3.81 4.26 -4.24
N ALA A 220 -3.87 4.79 -3.01
CA ALA A 220 -4.78 5.87 -2.66
C ALA A 220 -4.43 7.17 -3.41
N LEU A 221 -3.13 7.48 -3.56
CA LEU A 221 -2.65 8.61 -4.35
C LEU A 221 -3.04 8.48 -5.84
N GLU A 222 -2.81 7.32 -6.47
CA GLU A 222 -3.25 7.06 -7.85
C GLU A 222 -4.78 7.19 -8.01
N LEU A 223 -5.57 6.78 -7.00
CA LEU A 223 -7.02 7.00 -7.01
C LEU A 223 -7.39 8.48 -6.89
N MET A 224 -6.73 9.26 -6.02
CA MET A 224 -6.96 10.71 -5.91
C MET A 224 -6.60 11.43 -7.22
N CYS A 225 -5.59 10.99 -7.97
CA CYS A 225 -5.29 11.50 -9.31
C CYS A 225 -6.38 11.24 -10.37
N THR A 226 -7.43 10.47 -10.07
CA THR A 226 -8.60 10.37 -10.97
C THR A 226 -9.54 11.58 -10.86
N VAL A 227 -9.36 12.41 -9.83
CA VAL A 227 -10.00 13.71 -9.65
C VAL A 227 -9.08 14.79 -10.21
N ALA A 228 -9.62 15.74 -10.99
CA ALA A 228 -8.83 16.74 -11.71
C ALA A 228 -7.96 17.59 -10.75
N GLU A 229 -8.56 18.03 -9.65
CA GLU A 229 -7.92 18.79 -8.59
C GLU A 229 -6.77 17.99 -7.92
N GLY A 230 -6.94 16.67 -7.76
CA GLY A 230 -5.90 15.80 -7.22
C GLY A 230 -4.73 15.60 -8.19
N ALA A 231 -5.01 15.55 -9.49
CA ALA A 231 -3.99 15.52 -10.53
C ALA A 231 -3.23 16.85 -10.68
N GLU A 232 -3.90 17.99 -10.43
CA GLU A 232 -3.28 19.32 -10.35
C GLU A 232 -2.38 19.44 -9.12
N GLU A 233 -2.86 19.04 -7.93
CA GLU A 233 -2.09 19.10 -6.69
C GLU A 233 -0.82 18.23 -6.79
N VAL A 234 -0.91 17.01 -7.33
CA VAL A 234 0.27 16.14 -7.55
C VAL A 234 1.27 16.76 -8.53
N ARG A 235 0.83 17.46 -9.58
CA ARG A 235 1.71 18.18 -10.52
C ARG A 235 2.43 19.35 -9.86
N ALA A 236 1.69 20.15 -9.08
CA ALA A 236 2.23 21.30 -8.35
C ALA A 236 3.16 20.91 -7.18
N HIS A 237 3.04 19.69 -6.65
CA HIS A 237 3.78 19.26 -5.47
C HIS A 237 5.27 18.98 -5.77
N ALA A 238 6.15 19.89 -5.36
CA ALA A 238 7.60 19.84 -5.65
C ALA A 238 8.28 18.49 -5.34
N LEU A 239 7.85 17.78 -4.28
CA LEU A 239 8.41 16.48 -3.90
C LEU A 239 7.86 15.28 -4.69
N ALA A 240 6.81 15.42 -5.51
CA ALA A 240 6.11 14.29 -6.13
C ALA A 240 7.04 13.40 -6.98
N VAL A 241 7.81 14.01 -7.89
CA VAL A 241 8.74 13.26 -8.77
C VAL A 241 9.86 12.54 -7.98
N PRO A 242 10.67 13.22 -7.13
CA PRO A 242 11.74 12.53 -6.39
C PRO A 242 11.21 11.49 -5.40
N VAL A 243 10.03 11.69 -4.81
CA VAL A 243 9.37 10.66 -3.97
C VAL A 243 8.96 9.47 -4.83
N MET A 244 8.25 9.65 -5.96
CA MET A 244 7.83 8.53 -6.80
C MET A 244 9.03 7.73 -7.34
N VAL A 245 10.11 8.41 -7.75
CA VAL A 245 11.37 7.76 -8.15
C VAL A 245 11.97 6.94 -7.00
N THR A 246 12.02 7.50 -5.79
CA THR A 246 12.47 6.78 -4.58
C THR A 246 11.59 5.55 -4.30
N MET A 247 10.27 5.70 -4.41
CA MET A 247 9.32 4.61 -4.16
C MET A 247 9.39 3.51 -5.24
N MET A 248 9.72 3.84 -6.49
CA MET A 248 10.01 2.83 -7.52
C MET A 248 11.24 1.98 -7.17
N GLY A 249 12.27 2.57 -6.53
CA GLY A 249 13.43 1.82 -6.04
C GLY A 249 13.15 1.03 -4.75
N LYS A 250 12.30 1.55 -3.87
CA LYS A 250 12.02 1.00 -2.53
C LYS A 250 10.96 -0.12 -2.52
N THR A 251 10.00 -0.10 -3.42
CA THR A 251 8.79 -0.95 -3.32
C THR A 251 8.77 -2.15 -4.27
N GLY A 252 7.92 -3.13 -3.94
CA GLY A 252 7.65 -4.30 -4.76
C GLY A 252 6.81 -3.99 -6.00
N ALA A 253 6.50 -5.03 -6.77
CA ALA A 253 5.88 -4.94 -8.09
C ALA A 253 4.59 -4.12 -8.18
N ARG A 254 3.80 -4.00 -7.09
CA ARG A 254 2.59 -3.16 -7.02
C ARG A 254 2.91 -1.72 -6.67
N GLY A 255 3.75 -1.47 -5.66
CA GLY A 255 4.19 -0.11 -5.32
C GLY A 255 4.82 0.62 -6.52
N LYS A 256 5.66 -0.07 -7.30
CA LYS A 256 6.19 0.45 -8.57
C LYS A 256 5.09 0.79 -9.59
N GLU A 257 4.08 -0.07 -9.75
CA GLU A 257 2.97 0.17 -10.67
C GLU A 257 2.19 1.45 -10.33
N TYR A 258 1.99 1.73 -9.04
CA TYR A 258 1.32 2.95 -8.59
C TYR A 258 2.24 4.17 -8.74
N ALA A 259 3.51 4.09 -8.35
CA ALA A 259 4.47 5.19 -8.52
C ALA A 259 4.66 5.59 -10.00
N ILE A 260 4.74 4.61 -10.92
CA ILE A 260 4.76 4.83 -12.37
C ILE A 260 3.45 5.50 -12.84
N GLY A 261 2.30 5.10 -12.30
CA GLY A 261 1.00 5.71 -12.63
C GLY A 261 0.90 7.17 -12.18
N VAL A 262 1.39 7.48 -10.98
CA VAL A 262 1.48 8.87 -10.47
C VAL A 262 2.42 9.71 -11.31
N LEU A 263 3.58 9.19 -11.73
CA LEU A 263 4.47 9.88 -12.68
C LEU A 263 3.80 10.12 -14.04
N ALA A 264 3.00 9.19 -14.54
CA ALA A 264 2.22 9.40 -15.77
C ALA A 264 1.15 10.50 -15.65
N VAL A 265 0.64 10.76 -14.43
CA VAL A 265 -0.24 11.92 -14.16
C VAL A 265 0.57 13.21 -14.12
N VAL A 266 1.79 13.19 -13.54
CA VAL A 266 2.66 14.38 -13.52
C VAL A 266 3.02 14.83 -14.94
N TYR A 267 3.54 13.92 -15.76
CA TYR A 267 4.06 14.26 -17.10
C TYR A 267 2.97 14.30 -18.18
N GLY A 268 1.83 13.63 -17.98
CA GLY A 268 0.72 13.63 -18.94
C GLY A 268 -0.17 14.88 -18.93
N GLY A 269 0.01 15.76 -17.94
CA GLY A 269 -0.73 17.02 -17.80
C GLY A 269 0.13 18.27 -17.92
N VAL A 270 1.33 18.17 -18.51
CA VAL A 270 2.27 19.29 -18.71
C VAL A 270 1.87 20.06 -19.98
N ALA A 271 1.64 21.36 -19.86
CA ALA A 271 1.53 22.25 -21.02
C ALA A 271 2.92 22.62 -21.56
N VAL A 272 3.02 22.88 -22.87
CA VAL A 272 4.27 23.31 -23.51
C VAL A 272 4.78 24.58 -22.83
N GLY A 273 6.01 24.52 -22.29
CA GLY A 273 6.65 25.62 -21.56
C GLY A 273 6.42 25.63 -20.04
N GLU A 274 5.71 24.67 -19.46
CA GLU A 274 5.65 24.52 -18.00
C GLU A 274 6.93 23.86 -17.45
N GLN A 275 7.56 24.52 -16.46
CA GLN A 275 8.74 23.99 -15.79
C GLN A 275 8.38 22.75 -14.96
N GLN A 276 8.94 21.61 -15.33
CA GLN A 276 8.75 20.35 -14.62
C GLN A 276 9.68 20.24 -13.41
N ASN A 277 9.26 19.49 -12.38
CA ASN A 277 10.06 19.27 -11.17
C ASN A 277 11.33 18.41 -11.39
N ALA A 278 11.44 17.71 -12.53
CA ALA A 278 12.67 17.07 -13.00
C ALA A 278 12.62 16.90 -14.54
N PRO A 279 13.78 16.85 -15.24
CA PRO A 279 13.82 16.65 -16.69
C PRO A 279 13.18 15.31 -17.12
N PRO A 280 12.47 15.25 -18.27
CA PRO A 280 11.83 14.02 -18.72
C PRO A 280 12.81 12.85 -18.88
N GLU A 281 14.02 13.11 -19.38
CA GLU A 281 15.06 12.08 -19.55
C GLU A 281 15.49 11.42 -18.24
N GLU A 282 15.57 12.18 -17.14
CA GLU A 282 15.98 11.64 -15.84
C GLU A 282 14.92 10.69 -15.29
N VAL A 283 13.66 11.06 -15.43
CA VAL A 283 12.52 10.20 -15.08
C VAL A 283 12.45 8.99 -16.00
N ALA A 284 12.74 9.13 -17.30
CA ALA A 284 12.77 8.02 -18.24
C ALA A 284 13.80 6.96 -17.82
N ARG A 285 15.04 7.38 -17.53
CA ARG A 285 16.10 6.48 -17.01
C ARG A 285 15.69 5.79 -15.69
N ALA A 286 15.02 6.51 -14.79
CA ALA A 286 14.52 5.93 -13.54
C ALA A 286 13.41 4.88 -13.76
N VAL A 287 12.48 5.15 -14.70
CA VAL A 287 11.40 4.22 -15.07
C VAL A 287 11.97 2.99 -15.75
N GLU A 288 12.90 3.13 -16.71
CA GLU A 288 13.59 2.00 -17.35
C GLU A 288 14.25 1.07 -16.32
N LEU A 289 15.01 1.64 -15.37
CA LEU A 289 15.65 0.88 -14.30
C LEU A 289 14.62 0.16 -13.41
N ALA A 290 13.50 0.83 -13.08
CA ALA A 290 12.42 0.22 -12.30
C ALA A 290 11.75 -0.96 -13.01
N LEU A 291 11.62 -0.88 -14.35
CA LEU A 291 11.03 -1.90 -15.23
C LEU A 291 11.94 -3.12 -15.47
N GLN A 292 13.26 -2.99 -15.33
CA GLN A 292 14.21 -4.10 -15.41
C GLN A 292 14.08 -5.07 -14.22
N GLY A 293 13.64 -4.57 -13.06
CA GLY A 293 13.39 -5.38 -11.86
C GLY A 293 11.99 -5.99 -11.79
N GLU A 294 11.63 -6.56 -10.63
CA GLU A 294 10.27 -7.04 -10.41
C GLU A 294 9.25 -5.92 -10.57
N CYS A 295 8.33 -6.08 -11.52
CA CYS A 295 7.27 -5.13 -11.82
C CYS A 295 6.03 -5.90 -12.30
N SER A 296 4.82 -5.37 -12.07
CA SER A 296 3.59 -6.04 -12.49
C SER A 296 3.41 -5.98 -14.01
N ALA A 297 2.52 -6.81 -14.57
CA ALA A 297 2.15 -6.71 -15.99
C ALA A 297 1.44 -5.38 -16.33
N ARG A 298 0.70 -4.78 -15.38
CA ARG A 298 0.08 -3.45 -15.55
C ARG A 298 1.10 -2.34 -15.36
N GLY A 299 2.03 -2.48 -14.42
CA GLY A 299 3.19 -1.59 -14.22
C GLY A 299 4.06 -1.48 -15.47
N ARG A 300 4.41 -2.61 -16.11
CA ARG A 300 5.12 -2.62 -17.40
C ARG A 300 4.38 -1.89 -18.52
N ARG A 301 3.05 -2.01 -18.61
CA ARG A 301 2.24 -1.30 -19.61
C ARG A 301 2.22 0.21 -19.36
N LYS A 302 1.96 0.63 -18.12
CA LYS A 302 2.03 2.05 -17.73
C LYS A 302 3.42 2.63 -17.99
N GLY A 303 4.47 1.91 -17.61
CA GLY A 303 5.86 2.35 -17.81
C GLY A 303 6.22 2.53 -19.28
N ALA A 304 5.83 1.58 -20.15
CA ALA A 304 6.06 1.73 -21.59
C ALA A 304 5.29 2.91 -22.21
N GLN A 305 4.09 3.22 -21.71
CA GLN A 305 3.33 4.41 -22.13
C GLN A 305 3.98 5.70 -21.64
N LEU A 306 4.44 5.73 -20.38
CA LEU A 306 5.16 6.86 -19.79
C LEU A 306 6.49 7.12 -20.52
N LEU A 307 7.30 6.09 -20.83
CA LEU A 307 8.55 6.27 -21.56
C LEU A 307 8.35 6.90 -22.94
N LYS A 308 7.30 6.50 -23.67
CA LYS A 308 6.96 7.13 -24.95
C LYS A 308 6.59 8.61 -24.78
N MET A 309 5.82 8.94 -23.74
CA MET A 309 5.43 10.32 -23.43
C MET A 309 6.63 11.19 -23.04
N LEU A 310 7.54 10.67 -22.21
CA LEU A 310 8.76 11.37 -21.80
C LEU A 310 9.69 11.64 -22.99
N GLN A 311 9.84 10.69 -23.91
CA GLN A 311 10.59 10.90 -25.15
C GLN A 311 10.02 12.06 -25.96
N GLN A 312 8.69 12.11 -26.14
CA GLN A 312 8.02 13.18 -26.89
C GLN A 312 8.21 14.55 -26.23
N LEU A 313 8.19 14.62 -24.89
CA LEU A 313 8.46 15.87 -24.16
C LEU A 313 9.90 16.36 -24.39
N SER A 314 10.90 15.48 -24.29
CA SER A 314 12.30 15.83 -24.58
C SER A 314 12.54 16.26 -26.03
N GLU A 315 11.84 15.65 -27.00
CA GLU A 315 11.87 16.09 -28.39
C GLU A 315 11.30 17.52 -28.53
N THR A 316 10.16 17.82 -27.90
CA THR A 316 9.57 19.18 -27.94
C THR A 316 10.37 20.24 -27.18
N GLU A 317 11.04 19.88 -26.10
CA GLU A 317 11.93 20.78 -25.35
C GLU A 317 13.15 21.18 -26.20
N ALA A 318 13.77 20.21 -26.89
CA ALA A 318 14.90 20.46 -27.77
C ALA A 318 14.53 21.30 -29.02
N GLU A 319 13.32 21.11 -29.57
CA GLU A 319 12.81 21.94 -30.67
C GLU A 319 12.58 23.40 -30.22
N ALA A 320 11.98 23.61 -29.04
CA ALA A 320 11.75 24.95 -28.49
C ALA A 320 13.05 25.70 -28.17
N GLU A 321 14.07 25.01 -27.61
CA GLU A 321 15.40 25.59 -27.37
C GLU A 321 16.12 25.96 -28.69
N ALA A 322 15.89 25.21 -29.77
CA ALA A 322 16.46 25.50 -31.08
C ALA A 322 15.79 26.69 -31.78
N GLU A 323 14.50 26.94 -31.54
CA GLU A 323 13.78 28.11 -32.06
C GLU A 323 14.16 29.42 -31.34
N ASP A 324 14.35 29.41 -30.01
CA ASP A 324 14.77 30.62 -29.25
C ASP A 324 16.25 31.01 -29.52
N ALA A 325 17.05 30.10 -30.07
CA ALA A 325 18.46 30.30 -30.36
C ALA A 325 18.79 30.93 -31.73
N ASN A 326 17.78 31.23 -32.58
CA ASN A 326 17.97 31.59 -34.00
C ASN A 326 17.24 32.87 -34.45
#